data_AF-A0A957R0K0-F1
#
_entry.id   AF-A0A957R0K0-F1
#
_cell.length_a   1.000
_cell.length_b   1.000
_cell.length_c   1.000
_cell.angle_alpha   90.00
_cell.angle_beta   90.00
_cell.angle_gamma   90.00
#
_symmetry.space_group_name_H-M   'P 1'
#
loop_
_entity.id
_entity.type
_entity.pdbx_description
1 polymer ?
#
loop_
_entity_poly.entity_id
_entity_poly.type
_entity_poly.pdbx_seq_one_letter_code
_entity_poly.pdbx_strand_id
1 'polypeptide(L)'
;LVNSIADGMNLVAKEGPLVNQRHGQLVLSERTGAREQLESAAIVIAPCDIHATAKAMQEALAMAPLLRQERATALRQLIEQHDVAWWLRQQINTVMQLGI
;
A
#
# COMPACT_ATOMS: atom_id res chain seq x y z
N LEU A 1 -7.78 3.84 -5.03
CA LEU A 1 -7.98 2.48 -5.59
C LEU A 1 -6.82 2.19 -6.51
N VAL A 2 -6.11 1.10 -6.27
CA VAL A 2 -5.06 0.59 -7.14
C VAL A 2 -5.42 -0.84 -7.47
N ASN A 3 -5.98 -1.09 -8.65
CA ASN A 3 -6.53 -2.39 -9.05
C ASN A 3 -5.68 -3.09 -10.13
N SER A 4 -4.37 -2.86 -10.13
CA SER A 4 -3.43 -3.38 -11.13
C SER A 4 -3.56 -4.90 -11.33
N ILE A 5 -3.55 -5.36 -12.58
CA ILE A 5 -3.55 -6.79 -12.91
C ILE A 5 -2.15 -7.41 -12.72
N ALA A 6 -1.11 -6.63 -13.03
CA ALA A 6 0.29 -6.97 -12.77
C ALA A 6 1.09 -5.67 -12.62
N ASP A 7 1.80 -5.52 -11.51
CA ASP A 7 2.60 -4.33 -11.22
C ASP A 7 3.76 -4.67 -10.28
N GLY A 8 4.99 -4.35 -10.69
CA GLY A 8 6.19 -4.61 -9.90
C GLY A 8 6.26 -3.77 -8.63
N MET A 9 6.04 -2.46 -8.73
CA MET A 9 5.99 -1.56 -7.56
C MET A 9 5.18 -0.32 -7.92
N ASN A 10 4.00 -0.19 -7.32
CA ASN A 10 3.14 0.97 -7.54
C ASN A 10 3.49 2.08 -6.55
N LEU A 11 4.29 3.07 -6.99
CA LEU A 11 4.66 4.20 -6.14
C LEU A 11 3.45 5.09 -5.82
N VAL A 12 2.47 5.18 -6.72
CA VAL A 12 1.22 5.93 -6.48
C VAL A 12 0.43 5.34 -5.29
N ALA A 13 0.50 4.03 -5.08
CA ALA A 13 -0.07 3.37 -3.89
C ALA A 13 0.58 3.82 -2.58
N LYS A 14 1.83 4.31 -2.61
CA LYS A 14 2.56 4.88 -1.47
C LYS A 14 2.36 6.40 -1.37
N GLU A 15 2.47 7.11 -2.48
CA GLU A 15 2.33 8.57 -2.53
C GLU A 15 0.92 9.03 -2.16
N GLY A 16 -0.12 8.31 -2.63
CA GLY A 16 -1.52 8.61 -2.36
C GLY A 16 -1.82 8.76 -0.86
N PRO A 17 -1.54 7.73 -0.02
CA PRO A 17 -1.66 7.83 1.43
C PRO A 17 -0.84 8.97 2.06
N LEU A 18 0.37 9.26 1.56
CA LEU A 18 1.23 10.33 2.10
C LEU A 18 0.67 11.73 1.86
N VAL A 19 0.10 12.00 0.69
CA VAL A 19 -0.46 13.34 0.38
C VAL A 19 -1.89 13.51 0.88
N ASN A 20 -2.56 12.43 1.28
CA ASN A 20 -3.96 12.45 1.66
C ASN A 20 -4.20 13.05 3.06
N GLN A 21 -4.79 14.24 3.12
CA GLN A 21 -5.13 14.94 4.38
C GLN A 21 -6.53 14.60 4.95
N ARG A 22 -7.22 13.62 4.36
CA ARG A 22 -8.63 13.30 4.69
C ARG A 22 -8.80 11.88 5.25
N HIS A 23 -7.70 11.22 5.61
CA HIS A 23 -7.71 9.82 6.06
C HIS A 23 -8.42 8.90 5.06
N GLY A 24 -8.18 9.11 3.76
CA GLY A 24 -8.71 8.23 2.72
C GLY A 24 -8.09 6.84 2.79
N GLN A 25 -8.91 5.82 2.53
CA GLN A 25 -8.48 4.42 2.61
C GLN A 25 -7.82 3.95 1.30
N LEU A 26 -6.82 3.09 1.44
CA LEU A 26 -6.15 2.44 0.32
C LEU A 26 -6.83 1.09 0.03
N VAL A 27 -7.48 0.99 -1.14
CA VAL A 27 -7.87 -0.29 -1.73
C VAL A 27 -6.80 -0.70 -2.73
N LEU A 28 -6.22 -1.89 -2.54
CA LEU A 28 -4.99 -2.34 -3.20
C LEU A 28 -5.17 -3.73 -3.80
N SER A 29 -4.77 -3.91 -5.07
CA SER A 29 -4.76 -5.21 -5.72
C SER A 29 -3.74 -6.14 -5.11
N GLU A 30 -4.11 -7.41 -4.94
CA GLU A 30 -3.24 -8.47 -4.44
C GLU A 30 -2.00 -8.68 -5.32
N ARG A 31 -2.07 -8.26 -6.59
CA ARG A 31 -1.02 -8.38 -7.61
C ARG A 31 -0.18 -7.12 -7.78
N THR A 32 -0.29 -6.17 -6.85
CA THR A 32 0.54 -4.97 -6.81
C THR A 32 1.73 -5.22 -5.89
N GLY A 33 2.96 -5.00 -6.33
CA GLY A 33 4.13 -5.24 -5.47
C GLY A 33 4.20 -4.36 -4.21
N ALA A 34 3.52 -3.21 -4.20
CA ALA A 34 3.34 -2.41 -2.98
C ALA A 34 2.56 -3.15 -1.87
N ARG A 35 1.85 -4.25 -2.19
CA ARG A 35 1.11 -5.05 -1.22
C ARG A 35 1.98 -5.59 -0.10
N GLU A 36 3.15 -6.12 -0.44
CA GLU A 36 4.06 -6.75 0.53
C GLU A 36 4.36 -5.81 1.72
N GLN A 37 4.40 -4.51 1.46
CA GLN A 37 4.62 -3.49 2.48
C GLN A 37 3.32 -2.98 3.13
N LEU A 38 2.22 -2.85 2.36
CA LEU A 38 1.05 -2.06 2.76
C LEU A 38 -0.18 -2.88 3.17
N GLU A 39 -0.18 -4.20 2.97
CA GLU A 39 -1.38 -5.03 3.15
C GLU A 39 -1.96 -5.01 4.57
N SER A 40 -1.13 -4.82 5.59
CA SER A 40 -1.58 -4.74 6.99
C SER A 40 -2.50 -3.55 7.28
N ALA A 41 -2.43 -2.48 6.48
CA ALA A 41 -3.24 -1.27 6.62
C ALA A 41 -4.08 -0.94 5.37
N ALA A 42 -3.96 -1.71 4.29
CA ALA A 42 -4.77 -1.60 3.07
C ALA A 42 -5.96 -2.57 3.05
N ILE A 43 -6.96 -2.29 2.22
CA ILE A 43 -8.03 -3.23 1.91
C ILE A 43 -7.61 -3.96 0.63
N VAL A 44 -7.32 -5.25 0.73
CA VAL A 44 -6.78 -6.04 -0.39
C VAL A 44 -7.91 -6.64 -1.23
N ILE A 45 -7.77 -6.59 -2.55
CA ILE A 45 -8.73 -7.15 -3.51
C ILE A 45 -8.04 -7.99 -4.58
N ALA A 46 -8.72 -9.02 -5.11
CA ALA A 46 -8.32 -9.67 -6.34
C ALA A 46 -8.59 -8.73 -7.53
N PRO A 47 -7.66 -8.54 -8.47
CA PRO A 47 -7.92 -7.74 -9.66
C PRO A 47 -9.00 -8.41 -10.51
N CYS A 48 -9.84 -7.60 -11.15
CA CYS A 48 -11.00 -8.02 -11.95
C CYS A 48 -12.18 -8.64 -11.18
N ASP A 49 -12.08 -8.84 -9.86
CA ASP A 49 -13.27 -9.16 -9.06
C ASP A 49 -14.06 -7.87 -8.79
N ILE A 50 -15.04 -7.61 -9.66
CA ILE A 50 -15.87 -6.41 -9.60
C ILE A 50 -16.71 -6.39 -8.31
N HIS A 51 -17.18 -7.55 -7.84
CA HIS A 51 -18.01 -7.65 -6.64
C HIS A 51 -17.18 -7.37 -5.38
N ALA A 52 -16.01 -7.98 -5.25
CA ALA A 52 -15.10 -7.70 -4.15
C ALA A 52 -14.62 -6.25 -4.16
N THR A 53 -14.34 -5.69 -5.34
CA THR A 53 -13.97 -4.28 -5.49
C THR A 53 -15.08 -3.35 -5.02
N ALA A 54 -16.32 -3.60 -5.42
CA ALA A 54 -17.47 -2.81 -4.98
C ALA A 54 -17.67 -2.89 -3.46
N LYS A 55 -17.55 -4.09 -2.88
CA LYS A 55 -17.63 -4.31 -1.43
C LYS A 55 -16.51 -3.57 -0.69
N ALA A 56 -15.27 -3.63 -1.18
CA ALA A 56 -14.13 -2.93 -0.60
C ALA A 56 -14.31 -1.41 -0.64
N MET A 57 -14.88 -0.86 -1.73
CA MET A 57 -15.22 0.55 -1.83
C MET A 57 -16.32 0.94 -0.83
N GLN A 58 -17.36 0.12 -0.71
CA GLN A 58 -18.42 0.34 0.28
C GLN A 58 -17.85 0.35 1.71
N GLU A 59 -17.02 -0.64 2.05
CA GLU A 59 -16.34 -0.73 3.34
C GLU A 59 -15.48 0.51 3.61
N ALA A 60 -14.65 0.91 2.64
CA ALA A 60 -13.79 2.09 2.74
C ALA A 60 -14.58 3.39 3.00
N LEU A 61 -15.73 3.55 2.33
CA LEU A 61 -16.58 4.74 2.45
C LEU A 61 -17.40 4.74 3.74
N ALA A 62 -17.86 3.57 4.21
CA ALA A 62 -18.65 3.41 5.42
C ALA A 62 -17.80 3.35 6.70
N MET A 63 -16.48 3.26 6.57
CA MET A 63 -15.57 3.09 7.70
C MET A 63 -15.65 4.25 8.70
N ALA A 64 -15.74 3.89 9.98
CA ALA A 64 -15.80 4.86 11.08
C ALA A 64 -14.58 5.81 11.06
N PRO A 65 -14.77 7.12 11.35
CA PRO A 65 -13.71 8.12 11.25
C PRO A 65 -12.42 7.75 12.00
N LEU A 66 -12.56 7.20 13.22
CA LEU A 66 -11.43 6.77 14.05
C LEU A 66 -10.60 5.68 13.35
N LEU A 67 -11.27 4.64 12.86
CA LEU A 67 -10.60 3.53 12.17
C LEU A 67 -9.92 3.98 10.86
N ARG A 68 -10.52 4.91 10.13
CA ARG A 68 -9.87 5.52 8.95
C ARG A 68 -8.59 6.25 9.34
N GLN A 69 -8.62 7.03 10.41
CA GLN A 69 -7.45 7.75 10.90
C GLN A 69 -6.34 6.78 11.32
N GLU A 70 -6.67 5.74 12.08
CA GLU A 70 -5.73 4.70 12.51
C GLU A 70 -5.06 4.02 11.31
N ARG A 71 -5.85 3.55 10.34
CA ARG A 71 -5.34 2.89 9.14
C ARG A 71 -4.52 3.83 8.25
N ALA A 72 -4.95 5.08 8.08
CA ALA A 72 -4.19 6.08 7.33
C ALA A 72 -2.85 6.41 8.00
N THR A 73 -2.82 6.46 9.34
CA THR A 73 -1.59 6.67 10.11
C THR A 73 -0.65 5.48 9.98
N ALA A 74 -1.17 4.26 10.09
CA ALA A 74 -0.40 3.04 9.88
C ALA A 74 0.20 2.96 8.48
N LEU A 75 -0.56 3.31 7.43
CA LEU A 75 -0.04 3.38 6.06
C LEU A 75 1.15 4.36 5.96
N ARG A 76 1.04 5.57 6.51
CA ARG A 76 2.13 6.56 6.52
C ARG A 76 3.38 6.02 7.21
N GLN A 77 3.21 5.44 8.40
CA GLN A 77 4.33 4.86 9.16
C GLN A 77 5.02 3.74 8.38
N LEU A 78 4.26 2.82 7.77
CA LEU A 78 4.81 1.74 6.95
C LEU A 78 5.62 2.30 5.78
N ILE A 79 5.13 3.35 5.13
CA ILE A 79 5.78 3.99 3.98
C ILE A 79 7.09 4.69 4.39
N GLU A 80 7.06 5.42 5.50
CA GLU A 80 8.23 6.15 6.03
C GLU A 80 9.33 5.21 6.55
N GLN A 81 8.98 4.05 7.08
CA GLN A 81 9.96 3.04 7.54
C GLN A 81 10.77 2.42 6.40
N HIS A 82 10.18 2.26 5.21
CA HIS A 82 10.82 1.70 4.03
C HIS A 82 10.77 2.70 2.86
N ASP A 83 11.53 3.77 3.02
CA ASP A 83 11.73 4.82 2.02
C ASP A 83 12.76 4.41 0.94
N VAL A 84 12.99 5.32 -0.02
CA VAL A 84 13.94 5.07 -1.12
C VAL A 84 15.38 4.88 -0.63
N ALA A 85 15.77 5.56 0.45
CA ALA A 85 17.10 5.43 1.01
C ALA A 85 17.29 4.08 1.70
N TRP A 86 16.25 3.58 2.39
CA TRP A 86 16.23 2.24 2.94
C TRP A 86 16.37 1.20 1.83
N TRP A 87 15.60 1.33 0.74
CA TRP A 87 15.67 0.42 -0.39
C TRP A 87 17.09 0.35 -0.97
N LEU A 88 17.71 1.52 -1.22
CA LEU A 88 19.07 1.58 -1.75
C LEU A 88 20.09 0.91 -0.81
N ARG A 89 19.99 1.16 0.50
CA ARG A 89 20.84 0.50 1.49
C ARG A 89 20.68 -1.02 1.47
N GLN A 90 19.45 -1.53 1.32
CA GLN A 90 19.22 -2.97 1.20
C GLN A 90 19.89 -3.55 -0.05
N GLN A 91 19.76 -2.89 -1.20
CA GLN A 91 20.41 -3.34 -2.44
C GLN A 91 21.94 -3.43 -2.28
N ILE A 92 22.56 -2.39 -1.72
CA ILE A 92 24.01 -2.36 -1.46
C ILE A 92 24.41 -3.48 -0.49
N ASN A 93 23.68 -3.64 0.61
CA ASN A 93 23.96 -4.69 1.59
C ASN A 93 23.86 -6.08 0.97
N THR A 94 22.86 -6.32 0.13
CA THR A 94 22.70 -7.59 -0.59
C THR A 94 23.88 -7.85 -1.52
N VAL A 95 24.34 -6.86 -2.30
CA VAL A 95 25.52 -7.01 -3.17
C VAL A 95 26.77 -7.33 -2.36
N MET A 96 27.01 -6.60 -1.26
CA MET A 96 28.15 -6.83 -0.37
C MET A 96 28.14 -8.24 0.25
N GLN A 97 26.95 -8.78 0.57
CA GLN A 97 26.80 -10.15 1.09
C GLN A 97 27.05 -11.22 0.03
N LEU A 98 26.79 -10.94 -1.24
CA LEU A 98 27.03 -11.86 -2.35
C LEU A 98 28.51 -11.90 -2.79
N GLY A 99 29.34 -10.97 -2.29
CA GLY A 99 30.79 -10.96 -2.54
C GLY A 99 31.17 -10.65 -3.99
N ILE A 100 30.32 -9.90 -4.71
CA ILE A 100 30.54 -9.42 -6.08
C ILE A 100 31.12 -8.01 -6.05
#